data_AF-A0AB33BP42-F1
#
_entry.id   AF-A0AB33BP42-F1
#
_cell.length_a   1.000
_cell.length_b   1.000
_cell.length_c   1.000
_cell.angle_alpha   90.00
_cell.angle_beta   90.00
_cell.angle_gamma   90.00
#
_symmetry.space_group_name_H-M   'P 1'
#
loop_
_entity.id
_entity.type
_entity.pdbx_description
1 polymer ?
#
loop_
_entity_poly.entity_id
_entity_poly.type
_entity_poly.pdbx_seq_one_letter_code
_entity_poly.pdbx_strand_id
1 'polypeptide(L)'
;MIDQKEEMAPLFALAYMSLIDEDRLNRWVKASFALGKVEPFFISTFQSLGRLDSRLVFFDKIIIKNLMKGDKGDLDFNAYTIEHLSQATLWLFGAYEIVRVLNDKKFKKKPEMATYEKYQPEIKALKLKLARIRMPLAKFAPADKHKEDAHVPTPSFNLTHGVAWQITETEWIIRKELSDEMLELLEKIFEETKTE
;
A
#
# COMPACT_ATOMS: atom_id res chain seq x y z
N MET A 1 19.42 1.61 37.25
CA MET A 1 18.30 2.55 37.12
C MET A 1 17.78 2.34 35.71
N ILE A 2 16.65 1.64 35.58
CA ILE A 2 16.05 1.40 34.26
C ILE A 2 15.57 2.77 33.77
N ASP A 3 15.82 3.07 32.49
CA ASP A 3 15.40 4.34 31.88
C ASP A 3 13.87 4.37 31.84
N GLN A 4 13.24 5.47 32.31
CA GLN A 4 11.79 5.65 32.23
C GLN A 4 11.26 5.44 30.80
N LYS A 5 12.09 5.71 29.78
CA LYS A 5 11.76 5.45 28.39
C LYS A 5 11.60 3.95 28.08
N GLU A 6 12.44 3.10 28.68
CA GLU A 6 12.35 1.64 28.53
C GLU A 6 11.09 1.09 29.21
N GLU A 7 10.73 1.63 30.37
CA GLU A 7 9.50 1.26 31.09
C GLU A 7 8.22 1.62 30.31
N MET A 8 8.23 2.77 29.63
CA MET A 8 7.08 3.27 28.87
C MET A 8 7.01 2.72 27.43
N ALA A 9 8.08 2.10 26.92
CA ALA A 9 8.16 1.62 25.54
C ALA A 9 7.01 0.67 25.15
N PRO A 10 6.57 -0.29 25.98
CA PRO A 10 5.42 -1.14 25.64
C PRO A 10 4.13 -0.34 25.46
N LEU A 11 3.90 0.67 26.31
CA LEU A 11 2.71 1.52 26.22
C LEU A 11 2.72 2.35 24.93
N PHE A 12 3.86 2.94 24.57
CA PHE A 12 4.00 3.67 23.32
C PHE A 12 3.81 2.77 22.10
N ALA A 13 4.32 1.55 22.14
CA ALA A 13 4.11 0.56 21.07
C ALA A 13 2.62 0.20 20.93
N LEU A 14 1.92 -0.06 22.05
CA LEU A 14 0.48 -0.33 22.05
C LEU A 14 -0.33 0.86 21.52
N ALA A 15 -0.01 2.08 21.95
CA ALA A 15 -0.65 3.29 21.46
C ALA A 15 -0.42 3.47 19.96
N TYR A 16 0.80 3.29 19.46
CA TYR A 16 1.08 3.33 18.03
C TYR A 16 0.31 2.26 17.24
N MET A 17 0.14 1.06 17.82
CA MET A 17 -0.63 -0.01 17.19
C MET A 17 -2.13 0.28 17.10
N SER A 18 -2.69 1.11 17.99
CA SER A 18 -4.10 1.52 17.97
C SER A 18 -4.39 2.76 17.12
N LEU A 19 -3.37 3.51 16.69
CA LEU A 19 -3.51 4.62 15.74
C LEU A 19 -3.70 4.07 14.32
N ILE A 20 -4.92 3.62 14.02
CA ILE A 20 -5.26 2.93 12.77
C ILE A 20 -6.71 3.18 12.36
N ASP A 21 -6.96 3.14 11.05
CA ASP A 21 -8.33 3.08 10.51
C ASP A 21 -8.87 1.64 10.64
N GLU A 22 -9.64 1.38 11.70
CA GLU A 22 -10.14 0.03 12.04
C GLU A 22 -11.12 -0.52 11.00
N ASP A 23 -12.02 0.31 10.47
CA ASP A 23 -12.98 -0.08 9.43
C ASP A 23 -12.24 -0.55 8.17
N ARG A 24 -11.23 0.21 7.77
CA ARG A 24 -10.38 -0.17 6.65
C ARG A 24 -9.56 -1.42 6.93
N LEU A 25 -9.05 -1.60 8.15
CA LEU A 25 -8.33 -2.82 8.53
C LEU A 25 -9.25 -4.04 8.43
N ASN A 26 -10.49 -3.93 8.90
CA ASN A 26 -11.47 -5.00 8.82
C ASN A 26 -11.77 -5.41 7.37
N ARG A 27 -11.82 -4.43 6.45
CA ARG A 27 -11.94 -4.70 5.00
C ARG A 27 -10.74 -5.49 4.48
N TRP A 28 -9.51 -5.07 4.80
CA TRP A 28 -8.31 -5.80 4.43
C TRP A 28 -8.27 -7.24 4.96
N VAL A 29 -8.66 -7.43 6.22
CA VAL A 29 -8.72 -8.76 6.84
C VAL A 29 -9.71 -9.65 6.09
N LYS A 30 -10.90 -9.16 5.77
CA LYS A 30 -11.88 -9.91 4.97
C LYS A 30 -11.37 -10.23 3.57
N ALA A 31 -10.84 -9.22 2.86
CA ALA A 31 -10.32 -9.39 1.51
C ALA A 31 -9.11 -10.35 1.45
N SER A 32 -8.34 -10.50 2.53
CA SER A 32 -7.18 -11.39 2.57
C SER A 32 -7.50 -12.86 2.31
N PHE A 33 -8.73 -13.29 2.62
CA PHE A 33 -9.17 -14.66 2.36
C PHE A 33 -9.29 -14.95 0.86
N ALA A 34 -9.43 -13.93 0.00
CA ALA A 34 -9.30 -14.07 -1.46
C ALA A 34 -7.93 -14.61 -1.88
N LEU A 35 -6.91 -14.60 -1.02
CA LEU A 35 -5.57 -15.08 -1.37
C LEU A 35 -5.29 -16.50 -0.83
N GLY A 36 -6.21 -17.10 -0.08
CA GLY A 36 -5.99 -18.40 0.57
C GLY A 36 -5.74 -19.55 -0.41
N LYS A 37 -6.40 -19.52 -1.59
CA LYS A 37 -6.17 -20.51 -2.66
C LYS A 37 -4.89 -20.24 -3.49
N VAL A 38 -4.31 -19.04 -3.38
CA VAL A 38 -3.09 -18.65 -4.12
C VAL A 38 -1.85 -19.20 -3.41
N GLU A 39 -1.72 -18.88 -2.13
CA GLU A 39 -0.62 -19.26 -1.26
C GLU A 39 -1.07 -19.04 0.20
N PRO A 40 -1.18 -20.08 1.05
CA PRO A 40 -1.64 -19.93 2.43
C PRO A 40 -0.89 -18.85 3.24
N PHE A 41 0.42 -18.69 3.04
CA PHE A 41 1.21 -17.66 3.73
C PHE A 41 0.85 -16.22 3.31
N PHE A 42 0.10 -16.04 2.21
CA PHE A 42 -0.31 -14.70 1.77
C PHE A 42 -1.37 -14.09 2.68
N ILE A 43 -2.20 -14.88 3.36
CA ILE A 43 -3.25 -14.33 4.22
C ILE A 43 -2.64 -13.43 5.31
N SER A 44 -1.69 -13.95 6.09
CA SER A 44 -1.05 -13.20 7.18
C SER A 44 -0.18 -12.05 6.66
N THR A 45 0.54 -12.27 5.57
CA THR A 45 1.32 -11.24 4.88
C THR A 45 0.42 -10.09 4.43
N PHE A 46 -0.75 -10.42 3.89
CA PHE A 46 -1.70 -9.44 3.38
C PHE A 46 -2.42 -8.67 4.47
N GLN A 47 -2.79 -9.33 5.56
CA GLN A 47 -3.33 -8.66 6.74
C GLN A 47 -2.30 -7.68 7.34
N SER A 48 -1.02 -8.04 7.33
CA SER A 48 0.06 -7.15 7.78
C SER A 48 0.21 -5.93 6.85
N LEU A 49 0.12 -6.15 5.53
CA LEU A 49 0.13 -5.08 4.54
C LEU A 49 -1.10 -4.17 4.65
N GLY A 50 -2.28 -4.74 4.93
CA GLY A 50 -3.51 -4.01 5.19
C GLY A 50 -3.45 -3.20 6.48
N ARG A 51 -2.81 -3.73 7.53
CA ARG A 51 -2.54 -2.96 8.77
C ARG A 51 -1.63 -1.77 8.50
N LEU A 52 -0.60 -1.94 7.67
CA LEU A 52 0.24 -0.84 7.23
C LEU A 52 -0.57 0.20 6.44
N ASP A 53 -1.38 -0.22 5.47
CA ASP A 53 -2.25 0.67 4.68
C ASP A 53 -3.22 1.48 5.54
N SER A 54 -3.95 0.82 6.45
CA SER A 54 -4.91 1.46 7.34
C SER A 54 -4.25 2.49 8.26
N ARG A 55 -3.01 2.22 8.70
CA ARG A 55 -2.23 3.17 9.49
C ARG A 55 -1.76 4.34 8.64
N LEU A 56 -1.27 4.06 7.42
CA LEU A 56 -0.85 5.11 6.48
C LEU A 56 -2.02 6.06 6.19
N VAL A 57 -3.22 5.52 5.90
CA VAL A 57 -4.43 6.34 5.67
C VAL A 57 -4.82 7.15 6.90
N PHE A 58 -4.70 6.59 8.10
CA PHE A 58 -4.96 7.32 9.34
C PHE A 58 -4.03 8.52 9.50
N PHE A 59 -2.72 8.31 9.33
CA PHE A 59 -1.73 9.35 9.50
C PHE A 59 -1.66 10.33 8.33
N ASP A 60 -2.01 9.93 7.12
CA ASP A 60 -2.18 10.82 5.96
C ASP A 60 -3.13 11.98 6.34
N LYS A 61 -4.26 11.69 7.00
CA LYS A 61 -5.23 12.70 7.45
C LYS A 61 -4.60 13.71 8.44
N ILE A 62 -3.73 13.23 9.34
CA ILE A 62 -3.08 14.05 10.36
C ILE A 62 -2.00 14.94 9.73
N ILE A 63 -1.15 14.36 8.89
CA ILE A 63 -0.07 15.07 8.20
C ILE A 63 -0.65 16.18 7.32
N ILE A 64 -1.65 15.86 6.48
CA ILE A 64 -2.32 16.85 5.62
C ILE A 64 -2.90 17.99 6.46
N LYS A 65 -3.58 17.67 7.57
CA LYS A 65 -4.16 18.69 8.46
C LYS A 65 -3.10 19.63 9.03
N ASN A 66 -1.92 19.13 9.38
CA ASN A 66 -0.82 19.94 9.87
C ASN A 66 -0.18 20.78 8.76
N LEU A 67 0.06 20.19 7.59
CA LEU A 67 0.58 20.92 6.41
C LEU A 67 -0.33 22.08 6.01
N MET A 68 -1.66 21.88 6.01
CA MET A 68 -2.63 22.93 5.68
C MET A 68 -2.66 24.09 6.70
N LYS A 69 -2.23 23.86 7.94
CA LYS A 69 -2.11 24.93 8.94
C LYS A 69 -0.87 25.82 8.74
N GLY A 70 -0.04 25.53 7.75
CA GLY A 70 1.23 26.22 7.52
C GLY A 70 2.28 25.91 8.58
N ASP A 71 2.06 24.87 9.39
CA ASP A 71 3.05 24.39 10.34
C ASP A 71 4.18 23.74 9.55
N LYS A 72 5.34 24.41 9.50
CA LYS A 72 6.51 23.93 8.75
C LYS A 72 7.17 22.71 9.39
N GLY A 73 6.61 22.23 10.50
CA GLY A 73 7.12 21.12 11.26
C GLY A 73 8.38 21.51 12.02
N ASP A 74 8.48 21.07 13.27
CA ASP A 74 9.77 20.98 13.94
C ASP A 74 10.60 19.83 13.32
N LEU A 75 11.83 19.63 13.83
CA LEU A 75 12.70 18.54 13.36
C LEU A 75 12.02 17.16 13.49
N ASP A 76 11.21 16.98 14.53
CA ASP A 76 10.53 15.71 14.80
C ASP A 76 9.40 15.44 13.80
N PHE A 77 8.62 16.45 13.42
CA PHE A 77 7.61 16.32 12.36
C PHE A 77 8.23 16.02 10.99
N ASN A 78 9.40 16.60 10.68
CA ASN A 78 10.14 16.30 9.46
C ASN A 78 10.67 14.85 9.46
N ALA A 79 11.24 14.39 10.56
CA ALA A 79 11.67 12.99 10.70
C ALA A 79 10.49 12.02 10.53
N TYR A 80 9.36 12.34 11.16
CA TYR A 80 8.13 11.56 11.08
C TYR A 80 7.56 11.48 9.66
N THR A 81 7.53 12.58 8.91
CA THR A 81 7.04 12.57 7.52
C THR A 81 7.94 11.76 6.59
N ILE A 82 9.26 11.81 6.78
CA ILE A 82 10.23 10.97 6.03
C ILE A 82 9.99 9.48 6.31
N GLU A 83 9.79 9.10 7.57
CA GLU A 83 9.48 7.73 7.94
C GLU A 83 8.15 7.28 7.32
N HIS A 84 7.12 8.12 7.35
CA HIS A 84 5.82 7.83 6.75
C HIS A 84 5.89 7.62 5.24
N LEU A 85 6.67 8.44 4.52
CA LEU A 85 6.94 8.23 3.09
C LEU A 85 7.69 6.92 2.81
N SER A 86 8.63 6.55 3.69
CA SER A 86 9.36 5.29 3.59
C SER A 86 8.44 4.08 3.80
N GLN A 87 7.56 4.14 4.82
CA GLN A 87 6.54 3.14 5.07
C GLN A 87 5.56 2.99 3.90
N ALA A 88 5.13 4.10 3.28
CA ALA A 88 4.32 4.09 2.08
C ALA A 88 5.03 3.42 0.88
N THR A 89 6.34 3.61 0.75
CA THR A 89 7.15 2.96 -0.28
C THR A 89 7.27 1.45 -0.04
N LEU A 90 7.45 1.03 1.22
CA LEU A 90 7.46 -0.39 1.57
C LEU A 90 6.09 -1.05 1.31
N TRP A 91 5.00 -0.33 1.60
CA TRP A 91 3.66 -0.78 1.25
C TRP A 91 3.53 -1.01 -0.27
N LEU A 92 3.97 -0.04 -1.08
CA LEU A 92 3.95 -0.12 -2.55
C LEU A 92 4.72 -1.36 -3.05
N PHE A 93 5.89 -1.64 -2.49
CA PHE A 93 6.68 -2.81 -2.86
C PHE A 93 5.97 -4.12 -2.51
N GLY A 94 5.42 -4.23 -1.31
CA GLY A 94 4.63 -5.38 -0.90
C GLY A 94 3.40 -5.59 -1.79
N ALA A 95 2.65 -4.52 -2.05
CA ALA A 95 1.46 -4.55 -2.92
C ALA A 95 1.82 -5.01 -4.33
N TYR A 96 2.87 -4.46 -4.93
CA TYR A 96 3.33 -4.84 -6.27
C TYR A 96 3.67 -6.32 -6.36
N GLU A 97 4.39 -6.88 -5.38
CA GLU A 97 4.78 -8.30 -5.42
C GLU A 97 3.56 -9.23 -5.37
N ILE A 98 2.54 -8.90 -4.58
CA ILE A 98 1.30 -9.69 -4.51
C ILE A 98 0.57 -9.66 -5.85
N VAL A 99 0.36 -8.46 -6.42
CA VAL A 99 -0.29 -8.33 -7.72
C VAL A 99 0.55 -9.00 -8.82
N ARG A 100 1.88 -8.97 -8.73
CA ARG A 100 2.79 -9.66 -9.66
C ARG A 100 2.56 -11.17 -9.63
N VAL A 101 2.40 -11.77 -8.44
CA VAL A 101 2.13 -13.20 -8.28
C VAL A 101 0.75 -13.57 -8.85
N LEU A 102 -0.28 -12.78 -8.57
CA LEU A 102 -1.62 -12.97 -9.15
C LEU A 102 -1.63 -12.89 -10.68
N ASN A 103 -0.70 -12.12 -11.26
CA ASN A 103 -0.53 -11.99 -12.71
C ASN A 103 0.46 -13.01 -13.32
N ASP A 104 1.04 -13.92 -12.54
CA ASP A 104 2.05 -14.87 -13.04
C ASP A 104 1.42 -15.96 -13.92
N LYS A 105 1.99 -16.17 -15.13
CA LYS A 105 1.48 -17.14 -16.10
C LYS A 105 1.50 -18.59 -15.60
N LYS A 106 2.43 -18.95 -14.71
CA LYS A 106 2.51 -20.30 -14.14
C LYS A 106 1.39 -20.53 -13.13
N PHE A 107 1.05 -19.51 -12.35
CA PHE A 107 -0.06 -19.57 -11.39
C PHE A 107 -1.41 -19.70 -12.09
N LYS A 108 -1.60 -19.01 -13.23
CA LYS A 108 -2.85 -19.09 -14.03
C LYS A 108 -3.21 -20.49 -14.54
N LYS A 109 -2.27 -21.45 -14.59
CA LYS A 109 -2.53 -22.80 -15.10
C LYS A 109 -3.11 -23.76 -14.07
N LYS A 110 -3.23 -23.33 -12.80
CA LYS A 110 -3.76 -24.15 -11.71
C LYS A 110 -5.30 -24.12 -11.72
N PRO A 111 -6.00 -25.26 -11.57
CA PRO A 111 -7.46 -25.29 -11.51
C PRO A 111 -8.06 -24.40 -10.42
N GLU A 112 -7.40 -24.30 -9.27
CA GLU A 112 -7.85 -23.46 -8.14
C GLU A 112 -7.79 -21.95 -8.46
N MET A 113 -7.17 -21.58 -9.57
CA MET A 113 -6.98 -20.20 -10.00
C MET A 113 -8.01 -19.73 -11.03
N ALA A 114 -8.98 -20.58 -11.40
CA ALA A 114 -10.01 -20.27 -12.40
C ALA A 114 -10.79 -19.00 -12.04
N THR A 115 -11.16 -18.81 -10.77
CA THR A 115 -11.89 -17.62 -10.29
C THR A 115 -11.10 -16.32 -10.54
N TYR A 116 -9.75 -16.37 -10.51
CA TYR A 116 -8.89 -15.19 -10.76
C TYR A 116 -8.70 -14.89 -12.25
N GLU A 117 -9.06 -15.82 -13.15
CA GLU A 117 -8.89 -15.61 -14.60
C GLU A 117 -9.78 -14.47 -15.10
N LYS A 118 -11.01 -14.40 -14.58
CA LYS A 118 -11.98 -13.32 -14.85
C LYS A 118 -11.42 -11.93 -14.53
N TYR A 119 -10.60 -11.82 -13.49
CA TYR A 119 -10.05 -10.55 -12.98
C TYR A 119 -8.67 -10.21 -13.55
N GLN A 120 -8.14 -10.99 -14.50
CA GLN A 120 -6.82 -10.75 -15.06
C GLN A 120 -6.66 -9.37 -15.74
N PRO A 121 -7.68 -8.80 -16.41
CA PRO A 121 -7.60 -7.43 -16.91
C PRO A 121 -7.29 -6.42 -15.79
N GLU A 122 -8.02 -6.47 -14.67
CA GLU A 122 -7.90 -5.59 -13.52
C GLU A 122 -6.58 -5.81 -12.78
N ILE A 123 -6.22 -7.07 -12.52
CA ILE A 123 -4.93 -7.43 -11.90
C ILE A 123 -3.77 -6.89 -12.75
N LYS A 124 -3.84 -7.04 -14.08
CA LYS A 124 -2.80 -6.54 -14.99
C LYS A 124 -2.76 -5.02 -15.00
N ALA A 125 -3.90 -4.34 -15.01
CA ALA A 125 -3.97 -2.88 -14.96
C ALA A 125 -3.37 -2.34 -13.67
N LEU A 126 -3.76 -2.88 -12.52
CA LEU A 126 -3.22 -2.50 -11.21
C LEU A 126 -1.71 -2.75 -11.13
N LYS A 127 -1.24 -3.90 -11.63
CA LYS A 127 0.20 -4.21 -11.70
C LYS A 127 0.97 -3.14 -12.48
N LEU A 128 0.44 -2.71 -13.62
CA LEU A 128 1.08 -1.70 -14.46
C LEU A 128 1.13 -0.35 -13.75
N LYS A 129 0.06 0.07 -13.07
CA LYS A 129 0.04 1.30 -12.25
C LYS A 129 1.10 1.25 -11.14
N LEU A 130 1.13 0.17 -10.36
CA LEU A 130 2.12 -0.04 -9.30
C LEU A 130 3.55 -0.06 -9.85
N ALA A 131 3.76 -0.68 -11.02
CA ALA A 131 5.07 -0.77 -11.66
C ALA A 131 5.64 0.60 -12.03
N ARG A 132 4.81 1.59 -12.40
CA ARG A 132 5.27 2.94 -12.75
C ARG A 132 6.02 3.63 -11.62
N ILE A 133 5.68 3.33 -10.37
CA ILE A 133 6.41 3.85 -9.21
C ILE A 133 7.49 2.86 -8.76
N ARG A 134 7.12 1.58 -8.59
CA ARG A 134 8.02 0.57 -8.02
C ARG A 134 9.29 0.38 -8.84
N MET A 135 9.19 0.42 -10.17
CA MET A 135 10.33 0.15 -11.05
C MET A 135 11.41 1.23 -10.94
N PRO A 136 11.10 2.53 -11.09
CA PRO A 136 12.05 3.59 -10.82
C PRO A 136 12.66 3.56 -9.41
N LEU A 137 11.85 3.33 -8.38
CA LEU A 137 12.34 3.33 -6.99
C LEU A 137 13.27 2.14 -6.69
N ALA A 138 13.06 0.98 -7.33
CA ALA A 138 13.84 -0.23 -7.07
C ALA A 138 15.01 -0.43 -8.05
N LYS A 139 14.90 0.11 -9.27
CA LYS A 139 15.88 -0.12 -10.35
C LYS A 139 16.54 1.14 -10.88
N PHE A 140 16.14 2.33 -10.41
CA PHE A 140 16.59 3.62 -10.95
C PHE A 140 16.44 3.65 -12.48
N ALA A 141 15.27 3.26 -12.97
CA ALA A 141 14.95 3.23 -14.38
C ALA A 141 13.43 3.40 -14.59
N PRO A 142 12.99 4.19 -15.59
CA PRO A 142 11.58 4.26 -15.95
C PRO A 142 11.00 2.88 -16.25
N ALA A 143 9.71 2.68 -15.98
CA ALA A 143 9.05 1.44 -16.38
C ALA A 143 9.11 1.30 -17.92
N ASP A 144 9.33 0.09 -18.45
CA ASP A 144 9.62 -0.15 -19.89
C ASP A 144 8.65 0.53 -20.89
N LYS A 145 7.40 0.77 -20.46
CA LYS A 145 6.33 1.39 -21.27
C LYS A 145 6.16 2.90 -21.05
N HIS A 146 6.90 3.49 -20.14
CA HIS A 146 6.78 4.89 -19.71
C HIS A 146 8.16 5.55 -19.65
N LYS A 147 8.84 5.63 -20.80
CA LYS A 147 10.20 6.18 -20.89
C LYS A 147 10.28 7.68 -20.57
N GLU A 148 9.15 8.38 -20.70
CA GLU A 148 9.02 9.81 -20.38
C GLU A 148 8.75 10.07 -18.88
N ASP A 149 8.47 9.02 -18.09
CA ASP A 149 8.31 9.18 -16.63
C ASP A 149 9.66 9.54 -15.98
N ALA A 150 9.59 10.23 -14.85
CA ALA A 150 10.75 10.61 -14.05
C ALA A 150 11.63 9.39 -13.71
N HIS A 151 12.94 9.58 -13.80
CA HIS A 151 13.94 8.55 -13.46
C HIS A 151 13.77 8.01 -12.03
N VAL A 152 13.36 8.88 -11.11
CA VAL A 152 12.91 8.56 -9.75
C VAL A 152 11.68 9.43 -9.45
N PRO A 153 10.49 8.85 -9.24
CA PRO A 153 9.30 9.57 -8.84
C PRO A 153 9.54 10.26 -7.50
N THR A 154 9.20 11.55 -7.45
CA THR A 154 9.40 12.33 -6.22
C THR A 154 8.22 12.06 -5.27
N PRO A 155 8.45 11.46 -4.09
CA PRO A 155 7.39 11.28 -3.10
C PRO A 155 7.00 12.64 -2.51
N SER A 156 5.70 12.86 -2.31
CA SER A 156 5.17 14.05 -1.66
C SER A 156 3.79 13.75 -1.05
N PHE A 157 3.15 14.79 -0.51
CA PHE A 157 1.80 14.73 0.01
C PHE A 157 0.83 15.47 -0.90
N ASN A 158 -0.13 14.74 -1.45
CA ASN A 158 -1.35 15.32 -2.00
C ASN A 158 -2.21 15.84 -0.85
N LEU A 159 -2.62 17.12 -0.91
CA LEU A 159 -3.37 17.79 0.16
C LEU A 159 -4.80 17.26 0.37
N THR A 160 -5.25 16.34 -0.48
CA THR A 160 -6.57 15.70 -0.36
C THR A 160 -6.45 14.23 0.06
N HIS A 161 -5.48 13.50 -0.49
CA HIS A 161 -5.45 12.05 -0.42
C HIS A 161 -4.21 11.44 0.27
N GLY A 162 -3.25 12.27 0.71
CA GLY A 162 -2.06 11.80 1.44
C GLY A 162 -0.89 11.51 0.52
N VAL A 163 -0.09 10.49 0.84
CA VAL A 163 1.11 10.17 0.05
C VAL A 163 0.79 10.00 -1.44
N ALA A 164 1.59 10.66 -2.27
CA ALA A 164 1.56 10.56 -3.72
C ALA A 164 2.98 10.62 -4.30
N TRP A 165 3.13 10.15 -5.53
CA TRP A 165 4.37 10.24 -6.28
C TRP A 165 4.16 11.05 -7.54
N GLN A 166 4.98 12.07 -7.75
CA GLN A 166 5.05 12.77 -9.01
C GLN A 166 5.82 11.93 -10.01
N ILE A 167 5.16 11.52 -11.09
CA ILE A 167 5.73 10.64 -12.12
C ILE A 167 6.05 11.41 -13.40
N THR A 168 5.36 12.52 -13.68
CA THR A 168 5.72 13.51 -14.70
C THR A 168 5.48 14.91 -14.12
N GLU A 169 5.78 15.98 -14.86
CA GLU A 169 5.53 17.35 -14.40
C GLU A 169 4.05 17.59 -14.00
N THR A 170 3.12 16.93 -14.69
CA THR A 170 1.67 17.13 -14.48
C THR A 170 0.96 15.92 -13.88
N GLU A 171 1.60 14.75 -13.88
CA GLU A 171 0.96 13.49 -13.47
C GLU A 171 1.44 13.03 -12.09
N TRP A 172 0.47 12.67 -11.26
CA TRP A 172 0.67 12.17 -9.91
C TRP A 172 -0.06 10.84 -9.76
N ILE A 173 0.57 9.90 -9.04
CA ILE A 173 -0.09 8.67 -8.61
C ILE A 173 -0.27 8.75 -7.10
N ILE A 174 -1.52 8.64 -6.65
CA ILE A 174 -1.89 8.72 -5.24
C ILE A 174 -1.88 7.31 -4.64
N ARG A 175 -1.20 7.14 -3.50
CA ARG A 175 -1.07 5.85 -2.81
C ARG A 175 -2.43 5.28 -2.40
N LYS A 176 -3.29 6.12 -1.83
CA LYS A 176 -4.62 5.71 -1.36
C LYS A 176 -5.49 5.15 -2.49
N GLU A 177 -5.42 5.74 -3.69
CA GLU A 177 -6.15 5.24 -4.85
C GLU A 177 -5.67 3.85 -5.27
N LEU A 178 -4.34 3.63 -5.26
CA LEU A 178 -3.78 2.29 -5.52
C LEU A 178 -4.22 1.26 -4.48
N SER A 179 -4.28 1.66 -3.21
CA SER A 179 -4.68 0.75 -2.13
C SER A 179 -6.18 0.50 -2.11
N ASP A 180 -7.01 1.48 -2.48
CA ASP A 180 -8.45 1.32 -2.72
C ASP A 180 -8.70 0.36 -3.90
N GLU A 181 -8.06 0.58 -5.05
CA GLU A 181 -8.21 -0.30 -6.21
C GLU A 181 -7.82 -1.75 -5.89
N MET A 182 -6.73 -1.95 -5.15
CA MET A 182 -6.30 -3.28 -4.73
C MET A 182 -7.28 -3.93 -3.76
N LEU A 183 -7.76 -3.18 -2.75
CA LEU A 183 -8.69 -3.66 -1.76
C LEU A 183 -10.01 -4.07 -2.40
N GLU A 184 -10.59 -3.20 -3.23
CA GLU A 184 -11.87 -3.44 -3.91
C GLU A 184 -11.79 -4.63 -4.88
N LEU A 185 -10.67 -4.79 -5.58
CA LEU A 185 -10.45 -5.94 -6.45
C LEU A 185 -10.48 -7.26 -5.66
N LEU A 186 -9.83 -7.30 -4.50
CA LEU A 186 -9.77 -8.51 -3.68
C LEU A 186 -11.07 -8.77 -2.93
N GLU A 187 -11.81 -7.73 -2.55
CA GLU A 187 -13.17 -7.88 -2.02
C GLU A 187 -14.08 -8.55 -3.06
N LYS A 188 -14.02 -8.11 -4.34
CA LYS A 188 -14.79 -8.75 -5.44
C LYS A 188 -14.42 -10.22 -5.62
N ILE A 189 -13.13 -10.54 -5.66
CA ILE A 189 -12.65 -11.93 -5.76
C ILE A 189 -13.13 -12.74 -4.55
N PHE A 190 -13.05 -12.19 -3.34
CA PHE A 190 -13.48 -12.89 -2.12
C PHE A 190 -14.96 -13.26 -2.16
N GLU A 191 -15.84 -12.31 -2.51
CA GLU A 191 -17.27 -12.57 -2.54
C GLU A 191 -17.64 -13.68 -3.54
N GLU A 192 -16.98 -13.76 -4.70
CA GLU A 192 -17.20 -14.85 -5.64
C GLU A 192 -16.67 -16.20 -5.13
N THR A 193 -15.54 -16.21 -4.41
CA THR A 193 -15.01 -17.46 -3.82
C THR A 193 -15.88 -18.03 -2.70
N LYS A 194 -16.81 -17.26 -2.12
CA LYS A 194 -17.80 -17.76 -1.14
C LYS A 194 -19.01 -18.42 -1.80
N THR A 195 -19.29 -18.08 -3.05
CA THR A 195 -20.48 -18.54 -3.78
C THR A 195 -20.25 -19.85 -4.55
N GLU A 196 -19.01 -20.32 -4.59
CA GLU A 196 -18.59 -21.66 -5.07
C GLU A 196 -18.57 -22.68 -3.92
#